data_AF-X6FH33-F1
#
_entry.id   AF-X6FH33-F1
#
_cell.length_a   1.000
_cell.length_b   1.000
_cell.length_c   1.000
_cell.angle_alpha   90.00
_cell.angle_beta   90.00
_cell.angle_gamma   90.00
#
_symmetry.space_group_name_H-M   'P 1'
#
loop_
_entity.id
_entity.type
_entity.pdbx_description
1 polymer ?
#
loop_
_entity_poly.entity_id
_entity_poly.type
_entity_poly.pdbx_seq_one_letter_code
_entity_poly.pdbx_strand_id
1 'polypeptide(L)'
;MRKFALAVAVGTLAVSASISSVFAATAPCEETLKTLRAAEATAKLSAGDKAKVSELETKGIERCNADDDKRADDFFAQAMKVMGK
;
A
#
# COMPACT_ATOMS: atom_id res chain seq x y z
N MET A 1 56.85 -41.46 -12.05
CA MET A 1 56.46 -40.24 -12.79
C MET A 1 55.09 -40.46 -13.41
N ARG A 2 54.19 -39.47 -13.27
CA ARG A 2 52.81 -39.40 -13.84
C ARG A 2 51.85 -40.41 -13.19
N LYS A 3 50.70 -40.05 -12.64
CA LYS A 3 49.72 -39.01 -12.98
C LYS A 3 48.93 -38.67 -11.71
N PHE A 4 48.98 -37.43 -11.24
CA PHE A 4 48.02 -36.94 -10.25
C PHE A 4 46.79 -36.46 -11.01
N ALA A 5 45.71 -37.24 -10.96
CA ALA A 5 44.43 -36.91 -11.55
C ALA A 5 43.47 -36.41 -10.46
N LEU A 6 43.20 -35.11 -10.56
CA LEU A 6 42.05 -34.29 -10.15
C LEU A 6 40.88 -34.86 -9.32
N ALA A 7 40.29 -33.88 -8.60
CA ALA A 7 38.90 -33.74 -8.09
C ALA A 7 38.71 -34.26 -6.65
N VAL A 8 38.14 -33.49 -5.71
CA VAL A 8 36.75 -33.00 -5.72
C VAL A 8 36.54 -31.79 -4.76
N ALA A 9 35.76 -30.81 -5.25
CA ALA A 9 34.87 -29.80 -4.62
C ALA A 9 35.34 -29.08 -3.34
N VAL A 10 35.74 -27.80 -3.39
CA VAL A 10 34.92 -26.56 -3.57
C VAL A 10 33.78 -26.41 -2.56
N GLY A 11 34.07 -25.63 -1.52
CA GLY A 11 33.31 -24.41 -1.22
C GLY A 11 31.98 -24.56 -0.49
N THR A 12 32.02 -24.44 0.82
CA THR A 12 30.88 -24.06 1.67
C THR A 12 30.24 -22.76 1.17
N LEU A 13 28.97 -22.81 0.77
CA LEU A 13 28.09 -21.64 0.70
C LEU A 13 26.84 -21.91 1.54
N ALA A 14 26.92 -21.50 2.80
CA ALA A 14 25.75 -21.26 3.61
C ALA A 14 25.01 -20.04 3.03
N VAL A 15 23.91 -20.28 2.30
CA VAL A 15 22.97 -19.21 1.98
C VAL A 15 22.08 -19.01 3.20
N SER A 16 22.57 -18.15 4.09
CA SER A 16 21.74 -17.54 5.14
C SER A 16 20.85 -16.47 4.50
N ALA A 17 19.55 -16.67 4.71
CA ALA A 17 18.50 -15.64 4.80
C ALA A 17 18.41 -14.57 3.71
N SER A 18 17.47 -14.80 2.80
CA SER A 18 16.57 -13.73 2.35
C SER A 18 15.15 -14.24 2.48
N ILE A 19 14.57 -14.14 3.68
CA ILE A 19 13.11 -14.11 3.78
C ILE A 19 12.68 -12.84 3.05
N SER A 20 12.30 -13.00 1.79
CA SER A 20 11.60 -11.96 1.04
C SER A 20 10.40 -11.57 1.90
N SER A 21 10.45 -10.37 2.48
CA SER A 21 9.25 -9.73 2.99
C SER A 21 8.31 -9.65 1.80
N VAL A 22 7.34 -10.56 1.75
CA VAL A 22 6.17 -10.42 0.89
C VAL A 22 5.59 -9.08 1.29
N PHE A 23 5.86 -8.05 0.49
CA PHE A 23 5.15 -6.78 0.59
C PHE A 23 3.69 -7.19 0.50
N ALA A 24 2.94 -7.00 1.60
CA ALA A 24 1.50 -7.13 1.56
C ALA A 24 1.07 -6.30 0.35
N ALA A 25 0.48 -6.96 -0.66
CA ALA A 25 -0.06 -6.25 -1.80
C ALA A 25 -0.94 -5.14 -1.22
N THR A 26 -0.60 -3.89 -1.53
CA THR A 26 -1.43 -2.77 -1.12
C THR A 26 -2.84 -3.09 -1.60
N ALA A 27 -3.81 -3.05 -0.68
CA ALA A 27 -5.19 -3.27 -1.07
C ALA A 27 -5.54 -2.26 -2.18
N PRO A 28 -6.35 -2.65 -3.17
CA PRO A 28 -6.74 -1.73 -4.25
C PRO A 28 -7.45 -0.51 -3.67
N CYS A 29 -7.31 0.65 -4.33
CA CYS A 29 -7.81 1.94 -3.84
C CYS A 29 -9.34 1.96 -3.62
N GLU A 30 -10.09 1.04 -4.22
CA GLU A 30 -11.51 0.85 -3.98
C GLU A 30 -11.81 0.37 -2.55
N GLU A 31 -10.92 -0.41 -1.93
CA GLU A 31 -11.10 -0.86 -0.55
C GLU A 31 -10.84 0.27 0.46
N THR A 32 -9.87 1.15 0.17
CA THR A 32 -9.63 2.36 0.97
C THR A 32 -10.77 3.37 0.79
N LEU A 33 -11.29 3.55 -0.42
CA LEU A 33 -12.49 4.34 -0.71
C LEU A 33 -13.74 3.81 0.02
N LYS A 34 -13.95 2.49 0.02
CA LYS A 34 -15.05 1.85 0.74
C LYS A 34 -14.96 2.11 2.24
N THR A 35 -13.75 2.04 2.80
CA THR A 35 -13.48 2.36 4.21
C THR A 35 -13.80 3.82 4.51
N LEU A 36 -13.37 4.75 3.64
CA LEU A 36 -13.70 6.17 3.73
C LEU A 36 -15.21 6.42 3.75
N ARG A 37 -15.96 5.80 2.82
CA ARG A 37 -17.42 5.97 2.75
C ARG A 37 -18.16 5.40 3.94
N ALA A 38 -17.73 4.24 4.45
CA ALA A 38 -18.28 3.67 5.67
C ALA A 38 -18.02 4.59 6.88
N ALA A 39 -16.82 5.17 6.94
CA ALA A 39 -16.45 6.15 7.93
C ALA A 39 -17.32 7.42 7.84
N GLU A 40 -17.52 7.95 6.64
CA GLU A 40 -18.32 9.15 6.38
C GLU A 40 -19.80 8.95 6.74
N ALA A 41 -20.37 7.78 6.42
CA ALA A 41 -21.77 7.45 6.73
C ALA A 41 -22.09 7.50 8.25
N THR A 42 -21.07 7.35 9.10
CA THR A 42 -21.21 7.38 10.57
C THR A 42 -20.75 8.71 11.17
N ALA A 43 -20.11 9.59 10.40
CA ALA A 43 -19.49 10.80 10.90
C ALA A 43 -20.51 11.94 11.06
N LYS A 44 -20.46 12.63 12.21
CA LYS A 44 -21.18 13.89 12.42
C LYS A 44 -20.26 15.07 12.11
N LEU A 45 -20.26 15.47 10.84
CA LEU A 45 -19.37 16.51 10.32
C LEU A 45 -20.06 17.88 10.26
N SER A 46 -19.30 18.94 10.50
CA SER A 46 -19.72 20.31 10.18
C SER A 46 -19.88 20.47 8.66
N ALA A 47 -20.58 21.52 8.21
CA ALA A 47 -20.72 21.77 6.77
C ALA A 47 -19.36 21.97 6.07
N GLY A 48 -18.39 22.62 6.74
CA GLY A 48 -17.04 22.82 6.22
C GLY A 48 -16.26 21.52 6.10
N ASP A 49 -16.34 20.67 7.13
CA ASP A 49 -15.66 19.37 7.11
C ASP A 49 -16.27 18.43 6.07
N LYS A 50 -17.60 18.43 5.90
CA LYS A 50 -18.27 17.68 4.81
C LYS A 50 -17.76 18.09 3.44
N ALA A 51 -17.68 19.40 3.18
CA ALA A 51 -17.17 19.90 1.90
C ALA A 51 -15.73 19.46 1.66
N LYS A 52 -14.88 19.51 2.70
CA LYS A 52 -13.48 19.09 2.62
C LYS A 52 -13.32 17.58 2.41
N VAL A 53 -14.11 16.75 3.10
CA VAL A 53 -14.14 15.30 2.90
C VAL A 53 -14.57 14.97 1.47
N SER A 54 -15.65 15.58 0.97
CA SER A 54 -16.14 15.37 -0.40
C SER A 54 -15.13 15.78 -1.48
N GLU A 55 -14.41 16.89 -1.29
CA GLU A 55 -13.34 17.31 -2.20
C GLU A 55 -12.19 16.30 -2.23
N LEU A 56 -11.76 15.81 -1.06
CA LEU A 56 -10.69 14.82 -0.95
C LEU A 56 -11.11 13.46 -1.51
N GLU A 57 -12.35 13.02 -1.25
CA GLU A 57 -12.91 11.80 -1.83
C GLU A 57 -12.94 11.90 -3.37
N THR A 58 -13.42 13.01 -3.91
CA THR A 58 -13.48 13.24 -5.37
C THR A 58 -12.09 13.16 -5.99
N LYS A 59 -11.10 13.86 -5.41
CA LYS A 59 -9.71 13.79 -5.88
C LYS A 59 -9.13 12.38 -5.76
N GLY A 60 -9.45 11.68 -4.68
CA GLY A 60 -9.02 10.30 -4.49
C GLY A 60 -9.61 9.37 -5.55
N ILE A 61 -10.91 9.50 -5.87
CA ILE A 61 -11.57 8.74 -6.94
C ILE A 61 -10.95 9.04 -8.31
N GLU A 62 -10.67 10.30 -8.62
CA GLU A 62 -9.98 10.66 -9.87
C GLU A 62 -8.61 9.99 -10.01
N ARG A 63 -7.86 9.88 -8.92
CA ARG A 63 -6.56 9.19 -8.91
C ARG A 63 -6.70 7.67 -8.96
N CYS A 64 -7.67 7.12 -8.24
CA CYS A 64 -7.98 5.70 -8.24
C CYS A 64 -8.40 5.21 -9.64
N ASN A 65 -9.29 5.95 -10.32
CA ASN A 65 -9.67 5.68 -11.70
C ASN A 65 -8.52 5.82 -12.71
N ALA A 66 -7.43 6.50 -12.33
CA ALA A 66 -6.23 6.64 -13.15
C ALA A 66 -5.13 5.61 -12.78
N ASP A 67 -5.50 4.56 -12.04
CA ASP A 67 -4.60 3.53 -11.48
C ASP A 67 -3.44 4.12 -10.65
N ASP A 68 -3.65 5.33 -10.09
CA ASP A 68 -2.70 5.99 -9.20
C ASP A 68 -3.12 5.81 -7.74
N ASP A 69 -3.07 4.55 -7.32
CA ASP A 69 -3.53 4.09 -6.01
C ASP A 69 -2.85 4.84 -4.88
N LYS A 70 -1.55 5.12 -5.02
CA LYS A 70 -0.77 5.81 -3.99
C LYS A 70 -1.33 7.21 -3.72
N ARG A 71 -1.57 8.01 -4.77
CA ARG A 71 -2.12 9.35 -4.57
C ARG A 71 -3.59 9.31 -4.16
N ALA A 72 -4.34 8.30 -4.60
CA ALA A 72 -5.71 8.08 -4.16
C ALA A 72 -5.76 7.85 -2.64
N ASP A 73 -4.97 6.90 -2.15
CA ASP A 73 -4.86 6.57 -0.73
C ASP A 73 -4.42 7.76 0.12
N ASP A 74 -3.49 8.57 -0.38
CA ASP A 74 -3.07 9.79 0.32
C ASP A 74 -4.23 10.79 0.47
N PHE A 75 -5.11 10.94 -0.53
CA PHE A 75 -6.30 11.78 -0.41
C PHE A 75 -7.34 11.18 0.53
N PHE A 76 -7.58 9.88 0.45
CA PHE A 76 -8.51 9.19 1.35
C PHE A 76 -8.04 9.25 2.81
N ALA A 77 -6.74 9.09 3.07
CA ALA A 77 -6.16 9.25 4.40
C ALA A 77 -6.29 10.68 4.93
N GLN A 78 -6.18 11.69 4.07
CA GLN A 78 -6.46 13.08 4.47
C GLN A 78 -7.93 13.27 4.82
N ALA A 79 -8.87 12.67 4.06
CA ALA A 79 -10.29 12.74 4.34
C ALA A 79 -10.61 12.08 5.70
N MET A 80 -10.00 10.92 5.98
CA MET A 80 -10.10 10.24 7.28
C MET A 80 -9.65 11.13 8.45
N LYS A 81 -8.54 11.85 8.30
CA LYS A 81 -8.06 12.81 9.31
C LYS A 81 -9.05 13.95 9.55
N VAL A 82 -9.71 14.47 8.51
CA VAL A 82 -10.76 15.50 8.66
C VAL A 82 -11.93 14.98 9.50
N MET A 83 -12.25 13.69 9.37
CA MET A 83 -13.28 13.03 10.17
C MET A 83 -12.80 12.58 11.56
N GLY A 84 -11.54 12.83 11.93
CA GLY A 84 -10.96 12.41 13.21
C GLY A 84 -10.69 10.92 13.33
N LYS A 85 -10.42 10.23 12.21
CA LYS A 85 -10.10 8.80 12.15
C LYS A 85 -8.62 8.53 11.91
#